data_AF-A0A7S2FSL1-F1
#
_entry.id   AF-A0A7S2FSL1-F1
#
_cell.length_a   1.000
_cell.length_b   1.000
_cell.length_c   1.000
_cell.angle_alpha   90.00
_cell.angle_beta   90.00
_cell.angle_gamma   90.00
#
_symmetry.space_group_name_H-M   'P 1'
#
loop_
_entity.id
_entity.type
_entity.pdbx_description
1 polymer ?
#
loop_
_entity_poly.entity_id
_entity_poly.type
_entity_poly.pdbx_seq_one_letter_code
_entity_poly.pdbx_strand_id
1 'polypeptide(L)'
;VADLYDGVRWLGFRWSPFLGKPVLKKSLTEKIKEAEGQLKNIPVSAESTLYLCDAVVWGHVSYKAFLGALSMAEMNDLKRSIRQKYLKAAKLPKVFPIMALNLPANVGGLGWTSWYDILHGTIDL
;
A
#
# COMPACT_ATOMS: atom_id res chain seq x y z
N VAL A 1 27.63 -14.18 7.37
CA VAL A 1 26.22 -13.75 7.38
C VAL A 1 25.78 -13.42 5.93
N ALA A 2 25.79 -14.41 5.04
CA ALA A 2 25.39 -14.24 3.64
C ALA A 2 23.90 -14.59 3.43
N ASP A 3 23.40 -15.58 4.18
CA ASP A 3 22.02 -16.08 4.08
C ASP A 3 20.93 -15.07 4.48
N LEU A 4 21.29 -14.02 5.23
CA LEU A 4 20.36 -12.95 5.59
C LEU A 4 20.03 -12.04 4.40
N TYR A 5 20.88 -11.95 3.37
CA TYR A 5 20.61 -11.18 2.14
C TYR A 5 19.83 -12.00 1.10
N ASP A 6 20.08 -13.31 1.02
CA ASP A 6 19.40 -14.20 0.07
C ASP A 6 17.96 -14.53 0.47
N GLY A 7 17.66 -14.39 1.76
CA GLY A 7 16.33 -14.56 2.33
C GLY A 7 15.90 -16.01 2.49
N VAL A 8 15.36 -16.31 3.67
CA VAL A 8 14.75 -17.56 4.09
C VAL A 8 13.43 -17.78 3.36
N ARG A 9 13.16 -18.96 2.82
CA ARG A 9 11.83 -19.26 2.27
C ARG A 9 10.93 -19.81 3.39
N TRP A 10 9.87 -19.10 3.75
CA TRP A 10 8.88 -19.50 4.77
C TRP A 10 7.47 -19.46 4.18
N LEU A 11 6.73 -20.57 4.29
CA LEU A 11 5.37 -20.73 3.75
C LEU A 11 5.23 -20.36 2.25
N GLY A 12 6.25 -20.66 1.45
CA GLY A 12 6.28 -20.33 0.02
C GLY A 12 6.69 -18.88 -0.29
N PHE A 13 6.88 -18.04 0.72
CA PHE A 13 7.35 -16.65 0.57
C PHE A 13 8.84 -16.55 0.88
N ARG A 14 9.57 -15.68 0.17
CA ARG A 14 11.00 -15.41 0.45
C ARG A 14 11.13 -14.23 1.43
N TRP A 15 11.86 -14.43 2.51
CA TRP A 15 12.00 -13.58 3.69
C TRP A 15 13.45 -13.20 3.92
N SER A 16 13.83 -11.95 3.73
CA SER A 16 15.15 -11.46 4.14
C SER A 16 14.98 -10.22 5.04
N PRO A 17 15.60 -10.17 6.23
CA PRO A 17 15.62 -8.96 7.05
C PRO A 17 16.48 -7.84 6.43
N PHE A 18 17.22 -8.13 5.36
CA PHE A 18 18.03 -7.17 4.59
C PHE A 18 17.65 -7.15 3.11
N LEU A 19 16.34 -7.22 2.82
CA LEU A 19 15.84 -7.00 1.47
C LEU A 19 16.31 -5.63 1.00
N GLY A 20 17.33 -5.63 0.13
CA GLY A 20 17.87 -4.39 -0.42
C GLY A 20 16.74 -3.56 -1.03
N LYS A 21 16.76 -2.24 -0.79
CA LYS A 21 15.73 -1.30 -1.24
C LYS A 21 15.23 -1.55 -2.69
N PRO A 22 16.08 -1.87 -3.68
CA PRO A 22 15.62 -2.19 -5.04
C PRO A 22 14.75 -3.46 -5.12
N VAL A 23 15.15 -4.52 -4.41
CA VAL A 23 14.43 -5.80 -4.38
C VAL A 23 13.10 -5.65 -3.63
N LEU A 24 13.12 -4.89 -2.53
CA LEU A 24 11.91 -4.51 -1.79
C LEU A 24 10.93 -3.77 -2.71
N LYS A 25 11.39 -2.70 -3.38
CA LYS A 25 10.56 -1.89 -4.28
C LYS A 25 9.97 -2.74 -5.41
N LYS A 26 10.78 -3.62 -6.01
CA LYS A 26 10.32 -4.54 -7.07
C LYS A 26 9.22 -5.48 -6.54
N SER A 27 9.45 -6.13 -5.40
CA SER A 27 8.49 -7.07 -4.82
C SER A 27 7.16 -6.41 -4.42
N LEU A 28 7.22 -5.18 -3.88
CA LEU A 28 6.02 -4.40 -3.57
C LEU A 28 5.27 -3.98 -4.84
N THR A 29 6.00 -3.55 -5.87
CA THR A 29 5.40 -3.18 -7.16
C THR A 29 4.67 -4.37 -7.80
N GLU A 30 5.27 -5.56 -7.76
CA GLU A 30 4.65 -6.79 -8.28
C GLU A 30 3.36 -7.14 -7.52
N LYS A 31 3.37 -7.03 -6.18
CA LYS A 31 2.18 -7.28 -5.35
C LYS A 31 1.06 -6.27 -5.61
N ILE A 32 1.41 -5.00 -5.78
CA ILE A 32 0.44 -3.96 -6.14
C ILE A 32 -0.16 -4.23 -7.51
N LYS A 33 0.63 -4.63 -8.50
CA LYS A 33 0.13 -5.03 -9.83
C LYS A 33 -0.80 -6.25 -9.77
N GLU A 34 -0.48 -7.23 -8.93
CA GLU A 34 -1.34 -8.41 -8.71
C GLU A 34 -2.71 -8.00 -8.15
N ALA A 35 -2.71 -7.18 -7.09
CA ALA A 35 -3.94 -6.63 -6.51
C ALA A 35 -4.72 -5.76 -7.52
N GLU A 36 -4.02 -4.94 -8.31
CA GLU A 36 -4.64 -4.16 -9.38
C GLU A 36 -5.30 -5.04 -10.45
N GLY A 37 -4.67 -6.15 -10.83
CA GLY A 37 -5.20 -7.12 -11.77
C GLY A 37 -6.50 -7.73 -11.26
N GLN A 38 -6.52 -8.14 -9.99
CA GLN A 38 -7.72 -8.67 -9.33
C GLN A 38 -8.85 -7.62 -9.31
N LEU A 39 -8.53 -6.38 -8.94
CA LEU A 39 -9.47 -5.24 -8.95
C LEU A 39 -9.98 -4.84 -10.34
N LYS A 40 -9.29 -5.24 -11.42
CA LYS A 40 -9.74 -4.96 -12.80
C LYS A 40 -10.81 -5.96 -13.24
N ASN A 41 -10.71 -7.20 -12.77
CA ASN A 41 -11.56 -8.30 -13.21
C ASN A 41 -12.88 -8.39 -12.45
N ILE A 42 -12.95 -7.80 -11.25
CA ILE A 42 -14.13 -7.83 -10.39
C ILE A 42 -14.57 -6.40 -10.10
N PRO A 43 -15.80 -5.99 -10.49
CA PRO A 43 -16.34 -4.70 -10.07
C PRO A 43 -16.52 -4.72 -8.55
N VAL A 44 -15.74 -3.90 -7.86
CA VAL A 44 -15.79 -3.74 -6.40
C VAL A 44 -16.29 -2.34 -6.05
N SER A 45 -16.97 -2.21 -4.90
CA SER A 45 -17.39 -0.91 -4.38
C SER A 45 -16.18 -0.08 -3.92
N ALA A 46 -16.42 1.19 -3.59
CA ALA A 46 -15.38 2.06 -3.04
C ALA A 46 -14.85 1.52 -1.70
N GLU A 47 -15.74 1.04 -0.84
CA GLU A 47 -15.44 0.45 0.47
C GLU A 47 -14.64 -0.84 0.34
N SER A 48 -15.02 -1.73 -0.58
CA SER A 48 -14.27 -2.95 -0.87
C SER A 48 -12.89 -2.65 -1.46
N THR A 49 -12.78 -1.59 -2.28
CA THR A 49 -11.49 -1.14 -2.81
C THR A 49 -10.60 -0.62 -1.67
N LEU A 50 -11.16 0.17 -0.75
CA LEU A 50 -10.45 0.68 0.41
C LEU A 50 -10.00 -0.46 1.34
N TYR A 51 -10.88 -1.41 1.64
CA TYR A 51 -10.54 -2.59 2.42
C TYR A 51 -9.41 -3.42 1.78
N LEU A 52 -9.43 -3.60 0.46
CA LEU A 52 -8.36 -4.31 -0.24
C LEU A 52 -7.03 -3.54 -0.20
N CYS A 53 -7.05 -2.20 -0.23
CA CYS A 53 -5.86 -1.38 0.02
C CYS A 53 -5.29 -1.62 1.42
N ASP A 54 -6.14 -1.58 2.44
CA ASP A 54 -5.72 -1.53 3.83
C ASP A 54 -5.43 -2.93 4.42
N ALA A 55 -6.17 -3.96 4.03
CA ALA A 55 -5.98 -5.30 4.54
C ALA A 55 -4.90 -6.07 3.77
N VAL A 56 -4.95 -6.05 2.44
CA VAL A 56 -4.10 -6.91 1.61
C VAL A 56 -2.80 -6.21 1.23
N VAL A 57 -2.90 -5.01 0.65
CA VAL A 57 -1.71 -4.32 0.14
C VAL A 57 -0.89 -3.76 1.30
N TRP A 58 -1.53 -3.09 2.25
CA TRP A 58 -0.84 -2.60 3.43
C TRP A 58 -0.30 -3.73 4.33
N GLY A 59 -1.02 -4.84 4.54
CA GLY A 59 -0.50 -6.00 5.29
C GLY A 59 0.81 -6.55 4.69
N HIS A 60 0.93 -6.55 3.36
CA HIS A 60 2.17 -6.94 2.68
C HIS A 60 3.25 -5.85 2.66
N VAL A 61 2.85 -4.58 2.61
CA VAL A 61 3.76 -3.43 2.64
C VAL A 61 4.36 -3.27 4.03
N SER A 62 3.55 -3.19 5.09
CA SER A 62 3.97 -3.04 6.48
C SER A 62 4.95 -4.13 6.91
N TYR A 63 4.64 -5.39 6.58
CA TYR A 63 5.50 -6.53 6.89
C TYR A 63 6.89 -6.42 6.23
N LYS A 64 6.97 -5.90 5.00
CA LYS A 64 8.24 -5.76 4.25
C LYS A 64 8.94 -4.41 4.43
N ALA A 65 8.21 -3.38 4.85
CA ALA A 65 8.66 -1.98 4.94
C ALA A 65 8.98 -1.53 6.37
N PHE A 66 9.02 -2.45 7.34
CA PHE A 66 9.25 -2.20 8.77
C PHE A 66 10.55 -1.42 9.12
N LEU A 67 11.37 -0.99 8.16
CA LEU A 67 12.69 -0.39 8.42
C LEU A 67 12.92 0.98 7.77
N GLY A 68 11.89 1.78 7.49
CA GLY A 68 12.09 3.14 6.97
C GLY A 68 12.87 3.22 5.64
N ALA A 69 12.91 2.12 4.88
CA ALA A 69 13.73 1.99 3.68
C ALA A 69 13.20 2.78 2.48
N LEU A 70 11.90 3.10 2.48
CA LEU A 70 11.22 3.84 1.42
C LEU A 70 10.90 5.27 1.91
N SER A 71 11.13 6.26 1.05
CA SER A 71 10.71 7.63 1.33
C SER A 71 9.20 7.79 1.16
N MET A 72 8.64 8.88 1.71
CA MET A 72 7.23 9.26 1.49
C MET A 72 6.87 9.32 0.01
N ALA A 73 7.75 9.87 -0.83
CA ALA A 73 7.54 9.95 -2.28
C ALA A 73 7.44 8.56 -2.91
N GLU A 74 8.33 7.63 -2.53
CA GLU A 74 8.32 6.27 -3.07
C GLU A 74 7.06 5.49 -2.65
N MET A 75 6.60 5.66 -1.41
CA MET A 75 5.35 5.07 -0.97
C MET A 75 4.13 5.68 -1.66
N ASN A 76 4.14 6.99 -1.90
CA ASN A 76 3.07 7.66 -2.63
C ASN A 76 2.98 7.21 -4.09
N ASP A 77 4.13 6.99 -4.73
CA ASP A 77 4.18 6.42 -6.08
C ASP A 77 3.63 4.99 -6.12
N LEU A 78 4.00 4.15 -5.14
CA LEU A 78 3.46 2.79 -5.01
C LEU A 78 1.93 2.81 -4.83
N LYS A 79 1.39 3.74 -4.04
CA LYS A 79 -0.06 3.88 -3.81
C LYS A 79 -0.84 4.46 -4.98
N ARG A 80 -0.18 5.15 -5.91
CA ARG A 80 -0.83 6.04 -6.88
C ARG A 80 -1.90 5.34 -7.71
N SER A 81 -1.58 4.16 -8.23
CA SER A 81 -2.46 3.39 -9.11
C SER A 81 -3.69 2.86 -8.37
N ILE A 82 -3.51 2.35 -7.16
CA ILE A 82 -4.62 1.85 -6.36
C ILE A 82 -5.51 3.02 -5.91
N ARG A 83 -4.92 4.15 -5.52
CA ARG A 83 -5.67 5.38 -5.23
C ARG A 83 -6.54 5.81 -6.41
N GLN A 84 -6.02 5.76 -7.64
CA GLN A 84 -6.81 6.09 -8.83
C GLN A 84 -7.98 5.14 -9.03
N LYS A 85 -7.84 3.84 -8.71
CA LYS A 85 -8.94 2.87 -8.71
C LYS A 85 -9.98 3.20 -7.66
N TYR A 86 -9.55 3.52 -6.44
CA TYR A 86 -10.42 3.95 -5.36
C TYR A 86 -11.23 5.20 -5.74
N LEU A 87 -10.57 6.25 -6.24
CA LEU A 87 -11.24 7.48 -6.70
C LEU A 87 -12.27 7.17 -7.80
N LYS A 88 -11.94 6.29 -8.74
CA LYS A 88 -12.88 5.86 -9.79
C LYS A 88 -14.08 5.11 -9.20
N ALA A 89 -13.86 4.20 -8.25
CA ALA A 89 -14.92 3.46 -7.58
C ALA A 89 -15.84 4.38 -6.76
N ALA A 90 -15.27 5.41 -6.12
CA ALA A 90 -15.97 6.46 -5.39
C ALA A 90 -16.63 7.51 -6.30
N LYS A 91 -16.52 7.38 -7.64
CA LYS A 91 -17.01 8.36 -8.63
C LYS A 91 -16.42 9.77 -8.45
N LEU A 92 -15.20 9.85 -7.92
CA LEU A 92 -14.47 11.09 -7.70
C LEU A 92 -13.55 11.43 -8.89
N PRO A 93 -13.18 12.71 -9.06
CA PRO A 93 -12.21 13.12 -10.06
C PRO A 93 -10.87 12.38 -9.92
N LYS A 94 -10.21 12.11 -11.04
CA LYS A 94 -8.87 11.47 -11.06
C LYS A 94 -7.81 12.30 -10.30
N VAL A 95 -8.00 13.61 -10.25
CA VAL A 95 -7.20 14.55 -9.49
C VAL A 95 -8.07 15.04 -8.34
N PHE A 96 -7.82 14.53 -7.15
CA PHE A 96 -8.54 14.88 -5.93
C PHE A 96 -7.53 15.36 -4.87
N PRO A 97 -7.83 16.42 -4.09
CA PRO A 97 -6.91 16.92 -3.08
C PRO A 97 -6.54 15.84 -2.07
N ILE A 98 -5.24 15.61 -1.87
CA ILE A 98 -4.73 14.60 -0.92
C ILE A 98 -5.22 14.88 0.50
N MET A 99 -5.30 16.15 0.90
CA MET A 99 -5.83 16.52 2.22
C MET A 99 -7.29 16.08 2.40
N ALA A 100 -8.12 16.23 1.37
CA ALA A 100 -9.52 15.81 1.43
C ALA A 100 -9.65 14.28 1.39
N LEU A 101 -8.72 13.60 0.71
CA LEU A 101 -8.68 12.14 0.65
C LEU A 101 -8.27 11.53 1.99
N ASN A 102 -7.27 12.11 2.64
CA ASN A 102 -6.70 11.63 3.89
C ASN A 102 -7.50 12.04 5.14
N LEU A 103 -8.62 12.74 4.96
CA LEU A 103 -9.52 13.01 6.08
C LEU A 103 -10.05 11.68 6.63
N PRO A 104 -9.95 11.46 7.95
CA PRO A 104 -10.52 10.28 8.59
C PRO A 104 -12.03 10.17 8.36
N ALA A 105 -12.54 8.94 8.28
CA ALA A 105 -13.96 8.70 8.03
C ALA A 105 -14.86 9.26 9.15
N ASN A 106 -14.39 9.28 10.40
CA ASN A 106 -15.13 9.80 11.56
C ASN A 106 -15.38 11.32 11.51
N VAL A 107 -14.63 12.07 10.72
CA VAL A 107 -14.82 13.52 10.49
C VAL A 107 -15.45 13.82 9.12
N GLY A 108 -16.07 12.81 8.48
CA GLY A 108 -16.72 12.95 7.18
C GLY A 108 -15.77 12.82 5.98
N GLY A 109 -14.55 12.31 6.20
CA GLY A 109 -13.60 12.02 5.14
C GLY A 109 -13.84 10.68 4.44
N LEU A 110 -13.01 10.39 3.43
CA LEU A 110 -13.10 9.18 2.62
C LEU A 110 -12.48 7.95 3.28
N GLY A 111 -11.81 8.12 4.42
CA GLY A 111 -11.16 7.04 5.16
C GLY A 111 -9.90 6.48 4.50
N TRP A 112 -9.42 7.11 3.42
CA TRP A 112 -8.18 6.72 2.78
C TRP A 112 -7.00 7.11 3.66
N THR A 113 -6.21 6.12 4.06
CA THR A 113 -5.11 6.35 5.00
C THR A 113 -3.76 6.23 4.29
N SER A 114 -2.89 7.21 4.50
CA SER A 114 -1.54 7.16 3.94
C SER A 114 -0.71 6.08 4.65
N TRP A 115 -0.33 5.01 3.94
CA TRP A 115 0.68 4.04 4.41
C TRP A 115 1.96 4.64 5.02
N TYR A 116 2.38 5.85 4.61
CA TYR A 116 3.57 6.48 5.21
C TYR A 116 3.25 6.94 6.63
N ASP A 117 2.10 7.60 6.81
CA ASP A 117 1.64 8.10 8.10
C ASP A 117 1.31 6.95 9.05
N ILE A 118 0.77 5.83 8.53
CA ILE A 118 0.57 4.60 9.33
C ILE A 118 1.91 3.99 9.78
N LEU A 119 2.92 3.93 8.91
CA LEU A 119 4.24 3.37 9.25
C LEU A 119 4.98 4.21 10.30
N HIS A 120 4.84 5.53 10.23
CA HIS A 120 5.56 6.47 11.07
C HIS A 120 4.75 6.94 12.29
N GLY A 121 3.58 6.34 12.54
CA GLY A 121 2.76 6.64 13.72
C GLY A 121 2.22 8.08 13.74
N THR A 122 2.12 8.74 12.58
CA THR A 122 1.63 10.12 12.48
C THR A 122 0.11 10.22 12.57
N ILE A 123 -0.58 9.11 12.82
CA ILE A 123 -2.02 9.04 13.00
C ILE A 123 -2.25 8.63 14.45
N ASP A 124 -2.54 9.63 15.29
CA ASP A 124 -3.16 9.39 16.58
C ASP A 124 -4.56 8.81 16.31
N LEU A 125 -4.77 7.55 16.74
CA LEU A 125 -6.08 6.90 16.75
C LEU A 125 -7.01 7.53 17.79
#